data_AF-A0A914V315-F1
#
_entry.id   AF-A0A914V315-F1
#
_cell.length_a   1.000
_cell.length_b   1.000
_cell.length_c   1.000
_cell.angle_alpha   90.00
_cell.angle_beta   90.00
_cell.angle_gamma   90.00
#
_symmetry.space_group_name_H-M   'P 1'
#
loop_
_entity.id
_entity.type
_entity.pdbx_description
1 polymer ?
#
loop_
_entity_poly.entity_id
_entity_poly.type
_entity_poly.pdbx_seq_one_letter_code
_entity_poly.pdbx_strand_id
1 'polypeptide(L)'
;MGELVRLVLEKLTNAGILFDGEGSDRLFEPDTFPTKYISEILSDESGSYVNTRQIMGELGIDHHTFQDMLLLREVCTVVSRRSANLGAAAIASVLNRIREPKMIVGVDGSTYKYHPFYHFWVTEKLRDLVDPGLE
;
A
#
# COMPACT_ATOMS: atom_id res chain seq x y z
N MET A 1 7.04 2.33 3.28
CA MET A 1 6.19 1.42 2.48
C MET A 1 6.67 1.33 1.05
N GLY A 2 6.93 2.46 0.40
CA GLY A 2 7.44 2.50 -0.96
C GLY A 2 8.67 1.60 -1.19
N GLU A 3 9.70 1.69 -0.36
CA GLU A 3 10.88 0.81 -0.50
C GLU A 3 10.56 -0.69 -0.35
N LEU A 4 9.57 -1.05 0.49
CA LEU A 4 9.14 -2.45 0.58
C LEU A 4 8.44 -2.90 -0.72
N VAL A 5 7.66 -2.02 -1.34
CA VAL A 5 7.07 -2.29 -2.65
C VAL A 5 8.20 -2.47 -3.66
N ARG A 6 9.19 -1.57 -3.72
CA ARG A 6 10.34 -1.66 -4.62
C ARG A 6 11.07 -3.00 -4.50
N LEU A 7 11.41 -3.42 -3.30
CA LEU A 7 12.08 -4.71 -3.03
C LEU A 7 11.25 -5.91 -3.50
N VAL A 8 9.93 -5.86 -3.35
CA VAL A 8 9.05 -6.92 -3.86
C VAL A 8 9.04 -6.92 -5.39
N LEU A 9 8.95 -5.75 -6.02
CA LEU A 9 9.00 -5.62 -7.48
C LEU A 9 10.34 -6.09 -8.05
N GLU A 10 11.46 -5.70 -7.44
CA GLU A 10 12.80 -6.20 -7.77
C GLU A 10 12.84 -7.72 -7.69
N LYS A 11 12.34 -8.31 -6.60
CA LYS A 11 12.33 -9.77 -6.43
C LYS A 11 11.48 -10.47 -7.49
N LEU A 12 10.32 -9.93 -7.84
CA LEU A 12 9.44 -10.48 -8.88
C LEU A 12 10.05 -10.33 -10.28
N THR A 13 10.73 -9.22 -10.54
CA THR A 13 11.46 -8.97 -11.79
C THR A 13 12.62 -9.96 -11.91
N ASN A 14 13.47 -10.09 -10.89
CA ASN A 14 14.58 -11.05 -10.91
C ASN A 14 14.14 -12.53 -11.04
N ALA A 15 12.88 -12.83 -10.73
CA ALA A 15 12.26 -14.15 -10.92
C ALA A 15 11.62 -14.34 -12.32
N GLY A 16 11.67 -13.34 -13.20
CA GLY A 16 11.03 -13.35 -14.52
C GLY A 16 9.50 -13.25 -14.48
N ILE A 17 8.92 -12.83 -13.35
CA ILE A 17 7.45 -12.73 -13.18
C ILE A 17 6.93 -11.36 -13.63
N LEU A 18 7.72 -10.30 -13.38
CA LEU A 18 7.43 -8.95 -13.85
C LEU A 18 8.39 -8.57 -14.97
N PHE A 19 7.87 -7.82 -15.94
CA PHE A 19 8.66 -7.14 -16.98
C PHE A 19 9.56 -8.09 -17.78
N ASP A 20 9.14 -9.36 -17.94
CA ASP A 20 9.93 -10.42 -18.58
C ASP A 20 11.35 -10.61 -17.99
N GLY A 21 11.55 -10.17 -16.74
CA GLY A 21 12.86 -10.18 -16.08
C GLY A 21 13.73 -8.96 -16.37
N GLU A 22 13.27 -8.03 -17.20
CA GLU A 22 13.97 -6.82 -17.60
C GLU A 22 13.44 -5.61 -16.82
N GLY A 23 14.04 -5.37 -15.65
CA GLY A 23 13.78 -4.18 -14.85
C GLY A 23 14.50 -2.93 -15.37
N SER A 24 14.69 -1.96 -14.49
CA SER A 24 15.44 -0.73 -14.77
C SER A 24 16.46 -0.44 -13.66
N ASP A 25 17.48 0.36 -13.97
CA ASP A 25 18.46 0.81 -12.97
C ASP A 25 17.77 1.50 -11.78
N ARG A 26 16.74 2.31 -12.06
CA ARG A 26 15.95 2.97 -11.01
C ARG A 26 15.18 1.97 -10.16
N LEU A 27 14.60 0.92 -10.73
CA LEU A 27 13.90 -0.10 -9.97
C LEU A 27 14.84 -0.82 -8.98
N PHE A 28 16.11 -1.00 -9.36
CA PHE A 28 17.12 -1.69 -8.54
C PHE A 28 17.89 -0.76 -7.58
N GLU A 29 17.72 0.55 -7.71
CA GLU A 29 18.30 1.53 -6.80
C GLU A 29 17.40 1.72 -5.55
N PRO A 30 17.96 1.68 -4.32
CA PRO A 30 17.19 1.91 -3.09
C PRO A 30 16.48 3.27 -3.06
N ASP A 31 15.32 3.31 -2.40
CA ASP A 31 14.53 4.52 -2.11
C ASP A 31 13.99 5.28 -3.33
N THR A 32 14.02 4.66 -4.53
CA THR A 32 13.47 5.23 -5.77
C THR A 32 11.96 5.09 -5.93
N PHE A 33 11.31 4.30 -5.07
CA PHE A 33 9.86 4.14 -5.04
C PHE A 33 9.27 4.90 -3.85
N PRO A 34 8.96 6.20 -3.96
CA PRO A 34 8.38 6.97 -2.88
C PRO A 34 6.97 6.48 -2.53
N THR A 35 6.58 6.64 -1.27
CA THR A 35 5.27 6.17 -0.79
C THR A 35 4.08 6.85 -1.50
N LYS A 36 4.26 8.04 -2.10
CA LYS A 36 3.21 8.69 -2.90
C LYS A 36 2.76 7.87 -4.11
N TYR A 37 3.67 7.10 -4.73
CA TYR A 37 3.35 6.26 -5.87
C TYR A 37 2.29 5.22 -5.52
N ILE A 38 2.35 4.67 -4.30
CA ILE A 38 1.34 3.73 -3.82
C ILE A 38 -0.05 4.37 -3.82
N SER A 39 -0.17 5.60 -3.31
CA SER A 39 -1.45 6.32 -3.28
C SER A 39 -1.95 6.64 -4.69
N GLU A 40 -1.07 7.09 -5.58
CA GLU A 40 -1.40 7.44 -6.96
C GLU A 40 -1.84 6.21 -7.78
N ILE A 41 -1.09 5.10 -7.70
CA ILE A 41 -1.44 3.81 -8.33
C ILE A 41 -2.79 3.31 -7.84
N LEU A 42 -3.04 3.36 -6.54
CA LEU A 42 -4.29 2.85 -5.96
C LEU A 42 -5.48 3.79 -6.18
N SER A 43 -5.24 5.03 -6.59
CA SER A 43 -6.28 6.01 -6.94
C SER A 43 -6.72 5.92 -8.40
N ASP A 44 -6.05 5.11 -9.23
CA ASP A 44 -6.52 4.82 -10.58
C ASP A 44 -7.93 4.20 -10.55
N GLU A 45 -8.85 4.74 -11.36
CA GLU A 45 -10.22 4.24 -11.49
C GLU A 45 -10.27 2.89 -12.20
N SER A 46 -11.33 2.10 -11.98
CA SER A 46 -11.51 0.80 -12.64
C SER A 46 -11.42 0.91 -14.16
N GLY A 47 -10.41 0.26 -14.75
CA GLY A 47 -10.16 0.27 -16.20
C GLY A 47 -9.29 1.42 -16.69
N SER A 48 -8.97 2.38 -15.82
CA SER A 48 -7.96 3.42 -16.06
C SER A 48 -6.68 3.04 -15.30
N TYR A 49 -5.52 3.24 -15.91
CA TYR A 49 -4.21 2.95 -15.30
C TYR A 49 -3.23 4.09 -15.62
N VAL A 50 -3.73 5.33 -15.56
CA VAL A 50 -2.99 6.51 -16.02
C VAL A 50 -1.83 6.79 -15.07
N ASN A 51 -2.07 6.81 -13.77
CA ASN A 51 -1.03 7.02 -12.77
C ASN A 51 -0.04 5.85 -12.79
N THR A 52 -0.56 4.62 -12.88
CA THR A 52 0.27 3.41 -12.95
C THR A 52 1.23 3.47 -14.14
N ARG A 53 0.76 3.81 -15.35
CA ARG A 53 1.62 3.95 -16.54
C ARG A 53 2.64 5.07 -16.39
N GLN A 54 2.22 6.22 -15.86
CA GLN A 54 3.13 7.34 -15.62
C GLN A 54 4.26 6.92 -14.67
N ILE A 55 3.93 6.23 -13.58
CA ILE A 55 4.91 5.78 -12.59
C ILE A 55 5.84 4.70 -13.15
N MET A 56 5.34 3.78 -14.00
CA MET A 56 6.22 2.85 -14.74
C MET A 56 7.25 3.62 -15.56
N GLY A 57 6.83 4.67 -16.28
CA GLY A 57 7.75 5.55 -17.02
C GLY A 57 8.73 6.31 -16.12
N GLU A 58 8.29 6.82 -14.97
CA GLU A 58 9.18 7.47 -14.00
C GLU A 58 10.22 6.49 -13.42
N LEU A 59 9.87 5.22 -13.28
CA LEU A 59 10.77 4.13 -12.91
C LEU A 59 11.64 3.67 -14.08
N GLY A 60 11.48 4.18 -15.31
CA GLY A 60 12.24 3.75 -16.48
C GLY A 60 11.87 2.36 -16.99
N ILE A 61 10.62 1.93 -16.78
CA ILE A 61 10.10 0.64 -17.23
C ILE A 61 9.28 0.87 -18.51
N ASP A 62 9.96 0.78 -19.66
CA ASP A 62 9.36 1.04 -20.96
C ASP A 62 8.57 -0.16 -21.50
N HIS A 63 9.00 -1.38 -21.16
CA HIS A 63 8.37 -2.62 -21.59
C HIS A 63 7.58 -3.23 -20.44
N HIS A 64 6.26 -3.11 -20.50
CA HIS A 64 5.36 -3.71 -19.53
C HIS A 64 4.05 -4.13 -20.19
N THR A 65 3.48 -5.22 -19.69
CA THR A 65 2.18 -5.73 -20.09
C THR A 65 1.07 -5.16 -19.22
N PHE A 66 -0.18 -5.42 -19.62
CA PHE A 66 -1.32 -5.14 -18.76
C PHE A 66 -1.27 -5.95 -17.45
N GLN A 67 -0.75 -7.19 -17.50
CA GLN A 67 -0.61 -8.05 -16.32
C GLN A 67 0.41 -7.48 -15.32
N ASP A 68 1.51 -6.89 -15.80
CA ASP A 68 2.50 -6.24 -14.94
C ASP A 68 1.89 -5.07 -14.15
N MET A 69 1.03 -4.26 -14.78
CA MET A 69 0.33 -3.18 -14.11
C MET A 69 -0.61 -3.69 -13.01
N LEU A 70 -1.34 -4.79 -13.28
CA LEU A 70 -2.20 -5.42 -12.29
C LEU A 70 -1.39 -5.96 -11.10
N LEU A 71 -0.26 -6.61 -11.37
CA LEU A 71 0.63 -7.15 -10.35
C LEU A 71 1.25 -6.03 -9.51
N LEU A 72 1.73 -4.95 -10.13
CA LEU A 72 2.22 -3.77 -9.41
C LEU A 72 1.14 -3.21 -8.46
N ARG A 73 -0.09 -3.05 -8.96
CA ARG A 73 -1.22 -2.57 -8.16
C ARG A 73 -1.56 -3.53 -7.01
N GLU A 74 -1.46 -4.83 -7.24
CA GLU A 74 -1.69 -5.84 -6.21
C GLU A 74 -0.62 -5.79 -5.12
N VAL A 75 0.67 -5.66 -5.49
CA VAL A 75 1.77 -5.49 -4.53
C VAL A 75 1.53 -4.24 -3.66
N CYS A 76 1.17 -3.11 -4.28
CA CYS A 76 0.79 -1.89 -3.56
C CYS A 76 -0.36 -2.13 -2.58
N THR A 77 -1.40 -2.85 -3.01
CA THR A 77 -2.57 -3.19 -2.18
C THR A 77 -2.18 -4.03 -0.97
N VAL A 78 -1.44 -5.12 -1.18
CA VAL A 78 -1.04 -6.06 -0.12
C VAL A 78 -0.15 -5.37 0.91
N VAL A 79 0.85 -4.60 0.46
CA VAL A 79 1.76 -3.87 1.36
C VAL A 79 0.99 -2.84 2.20
N SER A 80 0.11 -2.07 1.57
CA SER A 80 -0.68 -1.06 2.28
C SER A 80 -1.68 -1.66 3.26
N ARG A 81 -2.39 -2.73 2.88
CA ARG A 81 -3.34 -3.41 3.77
C ARG A 81 -2.63 -4.00 4.98
N ARG A 82 -1.44 -4.60 4.78
CA ARG A 82 -0.60 -5.06 5.90
C ARG A 82 -0.24 -3.91 6.85
N SER A 83 0.16 -2.75 6.31
CA SER A 83 0.47 -1.57 7.12
C SER A 83 -0.74 -1.07 7.91
N ALA A 84 -1.90 -0.96 7.27
CA ALA A 84 -3.14 -0.55 7.92
C ALA A 84 -3.52 -1.51 9.05
N ASN A 85 -3.39 -2.82 8.82
CA ASN A 85 -3.71 -3.83 9.83
C ASN A 85 -2.80 -3.74 11.06
N LEU A 86 -1.50 -3.54 10.86
CA LEU A 86 -0.54 -3.37 11.96
C LEU A 86 -0.83 -2.10 12.76
N GLY A 87 -1.14 -0.99 12.06
CA GLY A 87 -1.55 0.26 12.71
C GLY A 87 -2.84 0.10 13.53
N ALA A 88 -3.83 -0.58 12.98
CA ALA A 88 -5.08 -0.90 13.66
C ALA A 88 -4.86 -1.76 14.91
N ALA A 89 -3.97 -2.76 14.84
CA ALA A 89 -3.65 -3.59 16.00
C ALA A 89 -3.05 -2.79 17.16
N ALA A 90 -2.17 -1.83 16.86
CA ALA A 90 -1.60 -0.94 17.87
C ALA A 90 -2.69 -0.06 18.51
N ILE A 91 -3.58 0.51 17.71
CA ILE A 91 -4.71 1.32 18.20
C ILE A 91 -5.65 0.46 19.06
N ALA A 92 -6.06 -0.71 18.57
CA ALA A 92 -6.94 -1.64 19.29
C ALA A 92 -6.36 -2.05 20.65
N SER A 93 -5.04 -2.28 20.73
CA SER A 93 -4.37 -2.61 21.99
C SER A 93 -4.54 -1.52 23.05
N VAL A 94 -4.47 -0.25 22.64
CA VAL A 94 -4.67 0.90 23.55
C VAL A 94 -6.15 1.03 23.94
N LEU A 95 -7.06 0.92 22.97
CA LEU A 95 -8.51 1.00 23.21
C LEU A 95 -8.97 -0.09 24.19
N ASN A 96 -8.54 -1.33 23.97
CA ASN A 96 -8.85 -2.48 24.82
C ASN A 96 -8.23 -2.38 26.22
N ARG A 97 -7.18 -1.57 26.39
CA ARG A 97 -6.58 -1.29 27.70
C ARG A 97 -7.35 -0.21 28.46
N ILE A 98 -7.80 0.83 27.76
CA ILE A 98 -8.51 1.98 28.36
C ILE A 98 -9.94 1.58 28.78
N ARG A 99 -10.65 0.87 27.89
CA ARG A 99 -12.00 0.33 28.12
C ARG A 99 -13.09 1.35 28.46
N GLU A 100 -13.15 2.45 27.73
CA GLU A 100 -14.20 3.47 27.86
C GLU A 100 -15.22 3.36 26.72
N PRO A 101 -16.52 3.59 26.96
CA PRO A 101 -17.58 3.36 25.97
C PRO A 101 -17.53 4.31 24.76
N LYS A 102 -16.87 5.47 24.88
CA LYS A 102 -16.73 6.44 23.78
C LYS A 102 -15.31 6.98 23.72
N MET A 103 -14.54 6.46 22.78
CA MET A 103 -13.15 6.87 22.54
C MET A 103 -13.00 7.46 21.14
N ILE A 104 -12.24 8.55 21.03
CA ILE A 104 -11.92 9.20 19.76
C ILE A 104 -10.42 9.08 19.54
N VAL A 105 -10.03 8.53 18.39
CA VAL A 105 -8.63 8.45 17.97
C VAL A 105 -8.35 9.59 17.00
N GLY A 106 -7.57 10.57 17.44
CA GLY A 106 -7.04 11.60 16.54
C GLY A 106 -5.96 11.02 15.62
N VAL A 107 -6.12 11.16 14.31
CA VAL A 107 -5.17 10.63 13.33
C VAL A 107 -4.67 11.74 12.42
N ASP A 108 -3.35 11.78 12.23
CA ASP A 108 -2.68 12.64 11.26
C ASP A 108 -1.60 11.82 10.51
N GLY A 109 -1.21 12.28 9.32
CA GLY A 109 -0.19 11.66 8.48
C GLY A 109 -0.61 11.54 7.02
N SER A 110 0.35 11.76 6.11
CA SER A 110 0.12 11.75 4.66
C SER A 110 -0.46 10.42 4.16
N THR A 111 0.02 9.29 4.69
CA THR A 111 -0.53 7.97 4.37
C THR A 111 -2.02 7.88 4.67
N TYR A 112 -2.44 8.29 5.87
CA TYR A 112 -3.85 8.21 6.25
C TYR A 112 -4.72 9.19 5.46
N LYS A 113 -4.18 10.38 5.14
CA LYS A 113 -4.88 11.44 4.41
C LYS A 113 -5.07 11.16 2.92
N TYR A 114 -4.04 10.63 2.25
CA TYR A 114 -3.99 10.58 0.78
C TYR A 114 -4.15 9.18 0.21
N HIS A 115 -3.93 8.12 0.99
CA HIS A 115 -4.08 6.77 0.48
C HIS A 115 -5.58 6.40 0.44
N PRO A 116 -6.14 6.02 -0.73
CA PRO A 116 -7.59 5.94 -0.96
C PRO A 116 -8.31 4.93 -0.04
N PHE A 117 -7.62 3.85 0.35
CA PHE A 117 -8.22 2.76 1.13
C PHE A 117 -7.75 2.68 2.59
N TYR A 118 -6.82 3.54 3.04
CA TYR A 118 -6.12 3.31 4.30
C TYR A 118 -7.03 3.46 5.51
N HIS A 119 -7.85 4.51 5.54
CA HIS A 119 -8.87 4.71 6.58
C HIS A 119 -9.83 3.52 6.67
N PHE A 120 -10.31 3.04 5.51
CA PHE A 120 -11.22 1.90 5.44
C PHE A 120 -10.56 0.64 6.02
N TRP A 121 -9.34 0.29 5.63
CA TRP A 121 -8.68 -0.90 6.18
C TRP A 121 -8.33 -0.80 7.66
N VAL A 122 -7.95 0.40 8.14
CA VAL A 122 -7.74 0.61 9.58
C VAL A 122 -9.04 0.40 10.35
N THR A 123 -10.15 0.99 9.91
CA THR A 123 -11.45 0.87 10.58
C THR A 123 -12.03 -0.55 10.48
N GLU A 124 -11.88 -1.22 9.34
CA GLU A 124 -12.21 -2.63 9.15
C GLU A 124 -11.46 -3.48 10.18
N LYS A 125 -10.14 -3.35 10.25
CA LYS A 125 -9.33 -4.17 11.18
C LYS A 125 -9.57 -3.81 12.64
N LEU A 126 -9.91 -2.56 12.97
CA LEU A 126 -10.29 -2.18 14.33
C LEU A 126 -11.55 -2.91 14.79
N ARG A 127 -12.56 -3.08 13.92
CA ARG A 127 -13.77 -3.84 14.25
C ARG A 127 -13.47 -5.30 14.58
N ASP A 128 -12.44 -5.88 13.96
CA ASP A 128 -12.02 -7.25 14.25
C ASP A 128 -11.28 -7.40 15.59
N LEU A 129 -10.62 -6.32 16.07
CA LEU A 129 -9.63 -6.39 17.15
C LEU A 129 -10.06 -5.72 18.46
N VAL A 130 -11.01 -4.77 18.41
CA VAL A 130 -11.56 -4.14 19.62
C VAL A 130 -12.47 -5.14 20.32
N ASP A 131 -12.35 -5.24 21.65
CA ASP A 131 -13.14 -6.15 22.48
C ASP A 131 -14.64 -5.86 22.30
N PRO A 132 -15.46 -6.84 21.86
CA PRO A 132 -16.90 -6.66 21.71
C PRO A 132 -17.62 -6.25 22.99
N GLY A 133 -17.01 -6.49 24.17
CA GLY A 133 -17.53 -6.04 25.45
C GLY A 133 -17.39 -4.53 25.72
N LEU A 134 -16.91 -3.74 24.75
CA LEU A 134 -16.76 -2.28 24.82
C LEU A 134 -17.88 -1.49 24.14
N GLU A 135 -18.95 -2.16 23.67
CA GLU A 135 -20.16 -1.50 23.15
C GLU A 135 -20.93 -0.68 24.21
#